data_AF-A0A0E3B8L0-F1
#
_entry.id   AF-A0A0E3B8L0-F1
#
_cell.length_a   1.000
_cell.length_b   1.000
_cell.length_c   1.000
_cell.angle_alpha   90.00
_cell.angle_beta   90.00
_cell.angle_gamma   90.00
#
_symmetry.space_group_name_H-M   'P 1'
#
loop_
_entity.id
_entity.type
_entity.pdbx_description
1 polymer ?
#
loop_
_entity_poly.entity_id
_entity_poly.type
_entity_poly.pdbx_seq_one_letter_code
_entity_poly.pdbx_strand_id
1 'polypeptide(L)' 'MFLRHWKAHNNAYPKLIKLPPEELRQFNIVNSFGKPNELWGVPIEIDPNTTGVMIAVDGTEMPLVEGY' A
#
# COMPACT_ATOMS: atom_id res chain seq x y z
N MET A 1 -11.79 9.03 6.30
CA MET A 1 -12.22 9.10 4.87
C MET A 1 -11.88 7.81 4.11
N PHE A 2 -10.84 7.10 4.56
CA PHE A 2 -10.31 5.88 3.97
C PHE A 2 -11.36 4.78 3.80
N LEU A 3 -12.01 4.34 4.88
CA LEU A 3 -13.04 3.28 4.87
C LEU A 3 -14.22 3.56 3.92
N ARG A 4 -14.62 4.84 3.78
CA ARG A 4 -15.74 5.23 2.90
C ARG A 4 -15.37 5.06 1.43
N HIS A 5 -14.15 5.43 1.07
CA HIS A 5 -13.67 5.26 -0.30
C HIS A 5 -13.56 3.78 -0.64
N TRP A 6 -12.88 2.97 0.17
CA TRP A 6 -12.78 1.53 -0.11
C TRP A 6 -14.13 0.84 -0.20
N LYS A 7 -15.08 1.19 0.67
CA LYS A 7 -16.45 0.69 0.61
C LYS A 7 -17.18 1.09 -0.69
N ALA A 8 -16.96 2.31 -1.19
CA ALA A 8 -17.52 2.75 -2.47
C ALA A 8 -16.92 1.97 -3.66
N HIS A 9 -15.68 1.50 -3.53
CA HIS A 9 -14.99 0.67 -4.53
C HIS A 9 -15.09 -0.85 -4.23
N ASN A 10 -16.16 -1.31 -3.58
CA ASN A 10 -16.42 -2.72 -3.26
C ASN A 10 -15.30 -3.42 -2.46
N ASN A 11 -14.52 -2.66 -1.68
CA ASN A 11 -13.31 -3.13 -1.00
C ASN A 11 -12.31 -3.80 -1.96
N ALA A 12 -12.25 -3.33 -3.21
CA ALA A 12 -11.26 -3.79 -4.16
C ALA A 12 -9.85 -3.54 -3.60
N TYR A 13 -8.96 -4.51 -3.82
CA TYR A 13 -7.55 -4.34 -3.46
C TYR A 13 -6.96 -3.14 -4.20
N PRO A 14 -6.00 -2.42 -3.58
CA PRO A 14 -5.22 -1.40 -4.28
C PRO A 14 -4.52 -2.01 -5.49
N LYS A 15 -4.26 -1.20 -6.50
CA LYS A 15 -3.49 -1.63 -7.68
C LYS A 15 -1.99 -1.51 -7.46
N LEU A 16 -1.55 -0.66 -6.54
CA LEU A 16 -0.16 -0.40 -6.22
C LEU A 16 -0.04 0.08 -4.78
N ILE A 17 1.03 -0.30 -4.11
CA ILE A 17 1.44 0.26 -2.83
C ILE A 17 2.76 0.99 -3.05
N LYS A 18 2.93 2.20 -2.52
CA LYS A 18 4.22 2.88 -2.47
C LYS A 18 4.69 2.94 -1.04
N LEU A 19 5.92 2.50 -0.79
CA LEU A 19 6.55 2.55 0.53
C LEU A 19 7.93 3.21 0.45
N PRO A 20 8.36 3.92 1.51
CA PRO A 20 9.74 4.35 1.61
C PRO A 20 10.67 3.13 1.77
N PRO A 21 11.96 3.25 1.37
CA PRO A 21 12.91 2.15 1.39
C PRO A 21 13.04 1.45 2.75
N GLU A 22 12.96 2.22 3.85
CA GLU A 22 13.08 1.70 5.21
C GLU A 22 11.88 0.84 5.61
N GLU A 23 10.66 1.31 5.34
CA GLU A 23 9.44 0.55 5.61
C GLU A 23 9.35 -0.69 4.71
N LEU A 24 9.77 -0.60 3.45
CA LEU A 24 9.80 -1.79 2.58
C LEU A 24 10.76 -2.85 3.10
N ARG A 25 11.93 -2.44 3.61
CA ARG A 25 12.90 -3.37 4.20
C ARG A 25 12.29 -4.08 5.41
N GLN A 26 11.62 -3.34 6.28
CA GLN A 26 10.91 -3.94 7.42
C GLN A 26 9.79 -4.86 6.94
N PHE A 27 8.97 -4.40 6.00
CA PHE A 27 7.88 -5.16 5.41
C PHE A 27 8.35 -6.50 4.83
N ASN A 28 9.43 -6.52 4.06
CA ASN A 28 9.98 -7.75 3.48
C ASN A 28 10.51 -8.74 4.54
N ILE A 29 10.93 -8.26 5.72
CA ILE A 29 11.31 -9.15 6.84
C ILE A 29 10.06 -9.83 7.42
N VAL A 30 8.99 -9.07 7.65
CA VAL A 30 7.73 -9.61 8.19
C VAL A 30 6.99 -10.47 7.17
N ASN A 31 7.03 -10.08 5.89
CA ASN A 31 6.44 -10.77 4.75
C ASN A 31 7.44 -11.75 4.10
N SER A 32 8.33 -12.36 4.89
CA SER A 32 9.39 -13.23 4.38
C SER A 32 8.90 -14.52 3.72
N PHE A 33 7.64 -14.90 3.93
CA PHE A 33 6.99 -16.03 3.26
C PHE A 33 6.38 -15.69 1.89
N GLY A 34 6.23 -14.40 1.58
CA GLY A 34 5.69 -13.89 0.33
C GLY A 34 6.77 -13.60 -0.71
N LYS A 35 6.35 -13.11 -1.87
CA LYS A 35 7.29 -12.51 -2.81
C LYS A 35 7.77 -11.16 -2.26
N PRO A 36 9.07 -10.84 -2.39
CA PRO A 36 9.56 -9.53 -2.00
C PRO A 36 8.90 -8.44 -2.84
N ASN A 37 8.61 -7.30 -2.22
CA ASN A 37 7.99 -6.14 -2.86
C ASN A 37 6.60 -6.42 -3.47
N GLU A 38 5.89 -7.41 -2.93
CA GLU A 38 4.53 -7.74 -3.32
C GLU A 38 3.73 -8.13 -2.08
N LEU A 39 2.49 -7.65 -1.98
CA LEU A 39 1.57 -7.99 -0.90
C LEU A 39 0.23 -8.43 -1.49
N TRP A 40 -0.16 -9.68 -1.25
CA TRP A 40 -1.42 -10.25 -1.77
C TRP A 40 -1.61 -10.12 -3.30
N GLY A 41 -0.52 -10.15 -4.07
CA GLY A 41 -0.54 -9.93 -5.52
C GLY A 41 -0.51 -8.46 -5.95
N VAL A 42 -0.50 -7.52 -5.00
CA VAL A 42 -0.35 -6.09 -5.26
C VAL A 42 1.14 -5.73 -5.27
N PRO A 43 1.67 -5.13 -6.35
CA PRO A 43 3.06 -4.70 -6.39
C PRO A 43 3.32 -3.57 -5.39
N ILE A 44 4.54 -3.54 -4.86
CA ILE A 44 5.04 -2.47 -4.00
C ILE A 44 6.16 -1.73 -4.73
N GLU A 45 5.97 -0.43 -4.95
CA GLU A 45 6.95 0.48 -5.49
C GLU A 45 7.70 1.20 -4.36
N ILE A 46 9.00 1.41 -4.57
CA ILE A 46 9.85 2.15 -3.63
C ILE A 46 9.77 3.62 -3.99
N ASP A 47 9.24 4.43 -3.10
CA ASP A 47 9.23 5.89 -3.25
C ASP A 47 9.74 6.54 -1.96
N PRO A 48 10.95 7.14 -1.97
CA PRO A 48 11.49 7.80 -0.79
C PRO A 48 10.74 9.10 -0.42
N ASN A 49 9.85 9.59 -1.28
CA ASN A 49 9.09 10.83 -1.06
C ASN A 49 7.71 10.57 -0.44
N THR A 50 7.34 9.30 -0.20
CA THR A 50 6.08 8.95 0.46
C THR A 50 6.32 8.45 1.89
N THR A 51 5.34 8.69 2.76
CA THR A 51 5.24 8.08 4.09
C THR A 51 4.42 6.77 4.07
N GLY A 52 4.18 6.22 2.88
CA GLY A 52 3.35 5.05 2.67
C GLY A 52 1.97 5.41 2.13
N VAL A 53 1.71 5.05 0.88
CA VAL A 53 0.39 5.25 0.23
C VAL A 53 -0.04 4.00 -0.53
N MET A 54 -1.34 3.76 -0.55
CA MET A 54 -2.00 2.79 -1.42
C MET A 54 -2.68 3.53 -2.55
N ILE A 55 -2.48 3.08 -3.78
CA ILE A 55 -3.18 3.61 -4.93
C ILE A 55 -4.38 2.73 -5.20
N ALA A 56 -5.57 3.32 -5.06
CA ALA A 56 -6.82 2.66 -5.37
C ALA A 56 -6.94 2.35 -6.87
N VAL A 57 -7.91 1.50 -7.22
CA VAL A 57 -8.15 1.07 -8.62
C VAL A 57 -8.41 2.24 -9.56
N ASP A 58 -9.04 3.31 -9.05
CA ASP A 58 -9.35 4.54 -9.78
C ASP A 58 -8.14 5.50 -9.89
N GLY A 59 -7.03 5.19 -9.24
CA GLY A 59 -5.84 6.03 -9.19
C GLY A 59 -5.74 6.97 -7.99
N THR A 60 -6.72 6.96 -7.09
CA THR A 60 -6.68 7.80 -5.90
C THR A 60 -5.58 7.32 -4.95
N GLU A 61 -4.68 8.22 -4.55
CA GLU A 61 -3.67 7.94 -3.53
C GLU A 61 -4.27 8.07 -2.14
N MET A 62 -4.15 7.01 -1.34
CA MET A 62 -4.65 6.93 0.02
C MET A 62 -3.51 6.65 0.98
N PRO A 63 -3.30 7.44 2.04
CA PRO A 63 -2.26 7.17 3.02
C PRO A 63 -2.51 5.83 3.71
N LEU A 64 -1.43 5.07 3.93
CA LEU A 64 -1.46 3.79 4.67
C LEU A 64 -1.78 4.00 6.16
N VAL A 65 -1.43 5.16 6.70
CA VAL A 65 -1.69 5.55 8.09
C VAL A 65 -2.82 6.58 8.09
N GLU A 66 -4.00 6.21 8.60
CA GLU A 66 -5.03 7.20 8.92
C GLU A 66 -4.57 7.85 10.23
N GLY A 67 -4.20 9.14 10.20
CA GLY A 67 -3.90 9.89 11.41
C GLY A 67 -5.12 9.87 12.33
N TYR A 68 -4.96 9.30 13.52
CA TYR A 68 -6.01 9.16 14.55
C TYR A 68 -6.48 10.52 15.08
#